data_AF-A0A846CAS3-F1
#
_entry.id   AF-A0A846CAS3-F1
#
_cell.length_a   1.000
_cell.length_b   1.000
_cell.length_c   1.000
_cell.angle_alpha   90.00
_cell.angle_beta   90.00
_cell.angle_gamma   90.00
#
_symmetry.space_group_name_H-M   'P 1'
#
loop_
_entity.id
_entity.type
_entity.pdbx_description
1 polymer ?
#
loop_
_entity_poly.entity_id
_entity_poly.type
_entity_poly.pdbx_seq_one_letter_code
_entity_poly.pdbx_strand_id
1 'polypeptide(L)'
;MSEMIQITIEKITCHKRSEFKGRKDNIYLKQAGGNKLWPQGEKAYNIKLRETIYPNYSHYYQPSGTITLELWEYDAGPGNDDFLGSVTYDKDSNGRHKQFMNGDGGQYEVIYNVENPNLKSPEKIESKTQPANAENSDLKSPEKIESNTPSAEELYYQANELKDAQKYAEAIALYDQALELEPEYVKALNNKGYALNDLGRYDEALEVLEKALQLKPDHYTAWITKSVVLSSLERYEEALSSCDKAISLTSELSNLSNYWDHKSSLLYELGRDQESIEASNKAFELNQSSPFLANNLYGQACCYALLKEDSFALANLRIAVELDKSYKDWAKEDSDFSHLYSDERFQAITKTEQTTQET
;
A
#
# COMPACT_ATOMS: atom_id res chain seq x y z
N MET A 1 -13.86 -5.69 -24.93
CA MET A 1 -12.55 -5.47 -25.57
C MET A 1 -11.76 -4.61 -24.62
N SER A 2 -10.57 -5.04 -24.19
CA SER A 2 -9.71 -4.26 -23.28
C SER A 2 -9.29 -2.94 -23.96
N GLU A 3 -9.63 -1.82 -23.36
CA GLU A 3 -9.33 -0.48 -23.84
C GLU A 3 -7.81 -0.20 -23.74
N MET A 4 -7.25 0.51 -24.72
CA MET A 4 -5.82 0.88 -24.72
C MET A 4 -5.71 2.40 -24.64
N ILE A 5 -5.18 2.93 -23.53
CA ILE A 5 -4.85 4.35 -23.35
C ILE A 5 -3.35 4.49 -23.57
N GLN A 6 -2.93 5.48 -24.37
CA GLN A 6 -1.53 5.76 -24.59
C GLN A 6 -1.08 6.88 -23.67
N ILE A 7 -0.03 6.65 -22.87
CA ILE A 7 0.62 7.70 -22.08
C ILE A 7 2.03 7.91 -22.63
N THR A 8 2.40 9.16 -22.84
CA THR A 8 3.76 9.54 -23.25
C THR A 8 4.34 10.46 -22.19
N ILE A 9 5.44 10.04 -21.54
CA ILE A 9 6.17 10.91 -20.62
C ILE A 9 7.07 11.84 -21.44
N GLU A 10 6.84 13.14 -21.32
CA GLU A 10 7.65 14.13 -22.04
C GLU A 10 8.87 14.57 -21.23
N LYS A 11 8.69 14.77 -19.92
CA LYS A 11 9.76 15.32 -19.07
C LYS A 11 9.56 14.99 -17.60
N ILE A 12 10.66 14.72 -16.91
CA ILE A 12 10.73 14.67 -15.44
C ILE A 12 11.78 15.69 -15.00
N THR A 13 11.42 16.61 -14.10
CA THR A 13 12.30 17.67 -13.58
C THR A 13 12.36 17.58 -12.06
N CYS A 14 13.56 17.52 -11.47
CA CYS A 14 13.73 17.57 -10.02
C CYS A 14 14.01 19.01 -9.56
N HIS A 15 13.23 19.51 -8.60
CA HIS A 15 13.29 20.90 -8.09
C HIS A 15 14.04 21.05 -6.75
N LYS A 16 14.03 20.02 -5.90
CA LYS A 16 14.70 20.03 -4.60
C LYS A 16 15.16 18.61 -4.27
N ARG A 17 16.46 18.44 -4.02
CA ARG A 17 17.10 17.13 -3.74
C ARG A 17 17.59 17.13 -2.29
N SER A 18 17.06 16.25 -1.43
CA SER A 18 17.71 15.87 -0.17
C SER A 18 18.98 15.07 -0.49
N GLU A 19 19.91 14.92 0.45
CA GLU A 19 21.20 14.22 0.25
C GLU A 19 21.02 12.74 -0.15
N PHE A 20 20.69 12.52 -1.42
CA PHE A 20 20.39 11.23 -2.03
C PHE A 20 21.42 10.94 -3.12
N LYS A 21 22.03 9.75 -3.09
CA LYS A 21 23.24 9.38 -3.85
C LYS A 21 22.98 8.85 -5.28
N GLY A 22 21.75 8.79 -5.76
CA GLY A 22 21.45 8.26 -7.10
C GLY A 22 21.79 9.22 -8.26
N ARG A 23 21.81 8.73 -9.51
CA ARG A 23 22.01 9.55 -10.72
C ARG A 23 20.65 9.89 -11.33
N LYS A 24 20.46 11.14 -11.80
CA LYS A 24 19.19 11.60 -12.43
C LYS A 24 18.72 10.71 -13.59
N ASP A 25 19.63 9.98 -14.22
CA ASP A 25 19.39 9.14 -15.39
C ASP A 25 18.71 7.81 -15.04
N ASN A 26 18.50 7.54 -13.75
CA ASN A 26 17.96 6.29 -13.22
C ASN A 26 16.48 6.38 -12.80
N ILE A 27 15.84 7.53 -12.94
CA ILE A 27 14.45 7.72 -12.52
C ILE A 27 13.50 7.21 -13.61
N TYR A 28 12.53 6.38 -13.23
CA TYR A 28 11.54 5.80 -14.10
C TYR A 28 10.14 5.81 -13.49
N LEU A 29 9.10 5.66 -14.32
CA LEU A 29 7.73 5.44 -13.85
C LEU A 29 7.31 4.00 -14.15
N LYS A 30 6.30 3.47 -13.46
CA LYS A 30 5.57 2.24 -13.85
C LYS A 30 4.09 2.37 -13.50
N GLN A 31 3.23 1.62 -14.19
CA GLN A 31 1.85 1.47 -13.74
C GLN A 31 1.85 0.68 -12.43
N ALA A 32 1.11 1.15 -11.43
CA ALA A 32 0.96 0.44 -10.17
C ALA A 32 0.43 -0.98 -10.44
N GLY A 33 1.20 -2.00 -10.04
CA GLY A 33 0.91 -3.42 -10.32
C GLY A 33 1.30 -3.95 -11.71
N GLY A 34 2.15 -3.26 -12.48
CA GLY A 34 2.64 -3.71 -13.80
C GLY A 34 4.14 -4.08 -13.86
N ASN A 35 4.48 -5.10 -14.66
CA ASN A 35 5.84 -5.67 -14.77
C ASN A 35 6.74 -5.05 -15.87
N LYS A 36 6.58 -3.76 -16.22
CA LYS A 36 7.45 -3.12 -17.23
C LYS A 36 8.22 -1.92 -16.70
N LEU A 37 9.55 -2.05 -16.78
CA LEU A 37 10.58 -1.07 -16.43
C LEU A 37 10.70 -0.01 -17.54
N TRP A 38 10.79 1.28 -17.20
CA TRP A 38 10.86 2.40 -18.16
C TRP A 38 12.19 3.20 -18.06
N PRO A 39 13.26 2.88 -18.81
CA PRO A 39 14.44 3.75 -18.83
C PRO A 39 14.17 5.08 -19.56
N GLN A 40 14.93 6.12 -19.21
CA GLN A 40 14.81 7.49 -19.71
C GLN A 40 14.99 7.59 -21.25
N GLY A 41 14.07 8.31 -21.91
CA GLY A 41 14.12 8.65 -23.35
C GLY A 41 12.71 8.85 -23.95
N GLU A 42 12.52 9.79 -24.89
CA GLU A 42 11.23 10.04 -25.55
C GLU A 42 10.72 8.77 -26.24
N LYS A 43 9.78 8.07 -25.59
CA LYS A 43 9.09 6.92 -26.15
C LYS A 43 7.63 6.93 -25.70
N ALA A 44 6.74 6.79 -26.68
CA ALA A 44 5.31 6.68 -26.50
C ALA A 44 4.92 5.20 -26.29
N TYR A 45 4.04 4.92 -25.32
CA TYR A 45 3.66 3.54 -24.99
C TYR A 45 2.16 3.37 -24.80
N ASN A 46 1.63 2.26 -25.33
CA ASN A 46 0.21 1.89 -25.23
C ASN A 46 -0.03 1.03 -23.98
N ILE A 47 -0.89 1.50 -23.07
CA ILE A 47 -1.25 0.82 -21.83
C ILE A 47 -2.62 0.16 -21.99
N LYS A 48 -2.72 -1.11 -21.59
CA LYS A 48 -3.94 -1.90 -21.65
C LYS A 48 -4.70 -1.74 -20.34
N LEU A 49 -5.86 -1.11 -20.38
CA LEU A 49 -6.78 -1.04 -19.25
C LEU A 49 -7.24 -2.46 -18.89
N ARG A 50 -6.83 -2.92 -17.71
CA ARG A 50 -7.66 -3.83 -16.92
C ARG A 50 -8.26 -2.99 -15.82
N GLU A 51 -9.54 -3.21 -15.52
CA GLU A 51 -10.16 -2.74 -14.29
C GLU A 51 -9.39 -3.39 -13.12
N THR A 52 -8.35 -2.73 -12.65
CA THR A 52 -7.64 -3.14 -11.45
C THR A 52 -8.46 -2.62 -10.29
N ILE A 53 -9.44 -3.41 -9.87
CA ILE A 53 -10.03 -3.29 -8.54
C ILE A 53 -8.89 -3.60 -7.57
N TYR A 54 -8.43 -2.61 -6.82
CA TYR A 54 -7.60 -2.86 -5.65
C TYR A 54 -8.51 -3.35 -4.54
N PRO A 55 -8.37 -4.59 -4.03
CA PRO A 55 -9.10 -5.00 -2.86
C PRO A 55 -8.15 -5.04 -1.65
N ASN A 56 -8.42 -4.10 -0.73
CA ASN A 56 -8.31 -4.18 0.73
C ASN A 56 -6.93 -4.16 1.42
N TYR A 57 -6.46 -2.96 1.79
CA TYR A 57 -6.52 -2.58 3.21
C TYR A 57 -8.00 -2.27 3.49
N SER A 58 -8.63 -2.92 4.47
CA SER A 58 -10.09 -3.01 4.60
C SER A 58 -10.82 -1.66 4.45
N HIS A 59 -11.72 -1.62 3.46
CA HIS A 59 -12.76 -0.62 3.18
C HIS A 59 -12.35 0.79 2.70
N TYR A 60 -11.90 0.95 1.45
CA TYR A 60 -12.29 2.09 0.59
C TYR A 60 -12.24 1.73 -0.90
N TYR A 61 -13.35 1.97 -1.61
CA TYR A 61 -13.51 1.85 -3.06
C TYR A 61 -12.52 2.77 -3.81
N GLN A 62 -11.76 2.25 -4.78
CA GLN A 62 -11.20 3.10 -5.84
C GLN A 62 -12.30 3.42 -6.87
N PRO A 63 -12.52 4.69 -7.25
CA PRO A 63 -13.48 5.01 -8.30
C PRO A 63 -13.13 4.31 -9.62
N SER A 64 -14.11 3.69 -10.26
CA SER A 64 -13.94 2.99 -11.53
C SER A 64 -13.48 3.96 -12.63
N GLY A 65 -12.18 3.99 -12.93
CA GLY A 65 -11.64 4.76 -14.05
C GLY A 65 -10.45 5.64 -13.77
N THR A 66 -9.71 5.41 -12.69
CA THR A 66 -8.44 6.10 -12.47
C THR A 66 -7.25 5.22 -12.80
N ILE A 67 -6.16 5.80 -13.31
CA ILE A 67 -4.88 5.11 -13.51
C ILE A 67 -3.86 5.72 -12.55
N THR A 68 -3.13 4.86 -11.84
CA THR A 68 -2.04 5.26 -10.94
C THR A 68 -0.68 4.93 -11.57
N LEU A 69 0.19 5.94 -11.60
CA LEU A 69 1.59 5.84 -12.01
C LEU A 69 2.48 6.01 -10.78
N GLU A 70 3.47 5.16 -10.63
CA GLU A 70 4.45 5.20 -9.55
C GLU A 70 5.82 5.58 -10.11
N LEU A 71 6.53 6.47 -9.43
CA LEU A 71 7.88 6.95 -9.74
C LEU A 71 8.88 6.17 -8.89
N TRP A 72 9.96 5.70 -9.51
CA TRP A 72 10.98 4.86 -8.90
C TRP A 72 12.37 5.32 -9.35
N GLU A 73 13.39 5.15 -8.52
CA GLU A 73 14.80 5.35 -8.91
C GLU A 73 15.51 3.99 -8.96
N TYR A 74 16.06 3.67 -10.13
CA TYR A 74 16.83 2.45 -10.36
C TYR A 74 18.25 2.60 -9.81
N ASP A 75 18.60 2.00 -8.67
CA ASP A 75 20.02 1.85 -8.34
C ASP A 75 20.61 0.66 -9.13
N ALA A 76 21.88 0.73 -9.52
CA ALA A 76 22.56 -0.29 -10.33
C ALA A 76 22.86 -1.60 -9.54
N GLY A 77 22.08 -1.89 -8.50
CA GLY A 77 22.08 -3.11 -7.72
C GLY A 77 20.67 -3.75 -7.69
N PRO A 78 20.58 -5.09 -7.58
CA PRO A 78 19.30 -5.79 -7.63
C PRO A 78 18.41 -5.44 -6.43
N GLY A 79 17.19 -4.96 -6.71
CA GLY A 79 16.13 -4.78 -5.70
C GLY A 79 16.19 -3.51 -4.84
N ASN A 80 17.03 -2.54 -5.20
CA ASN A 80 17.03 -1.19 -4.60
C ASN A 80 16.37 -0.20 -5.56
N ASP A 81 15.14 -0.49 -5.97
CA ASP A 81 14.31 0.52 -6.60
C ASP A 81 13.64 1.33 -5.48
N ASP A 82 14.06 2.57 -5.30
CA ASP A 82 13.48 3.43 -4.27
C ASP A 82 12.18 4.05 -4.79
N PHE A 83 11.06 3.83 -4.09
CA PHE A 83 9.79 4.45 -4.42
C PHE A 83 9.87 5.96 -4.16
N LEU A 84 9.69 6.76 -5.20
CA LEU A 84 9.79 8.21 -5.15
C LEU A 84 8.41 8.91 -5.09
N GLY A 85 7.31 8.16 -5.18
CA GLY A 85 5.94 8.70 -5.10
C GLY A 85 5.02 8.18 -6.20
N SER A 86 3.73 8.48 -6.10
CA SER A 86 2.73 8.07 -7.09
C SER A 86 1.79 9.21 -7.46
N VAL A 87 1.12 9.07 -8.61
CA VAL A 87 0.05 9.98 -9.02
C VAL A 87 -1.09 9.22 -9.66
N THR A 88 -2.31 9.64 -9.33
CA THR A 88 -3.56 9.07 -9.84
C THR A 88 -4.24 10.09 -10.73
N TYR A 89 -4.71 9.67 -11.90
CA TYR A 89 -5.43 10.55 -12.84
C TYR A 89 -6.69 9.87 -13.39
N ASP A 90 -7.62 10.70 -13.88
CA ASP A 90 -8.93 10.28 -14.41
C ASP A 90 -8.81 9.88 -15.90
N LYS A 91 -9.36 8.70 -16.25
CA LYS A 91 -9.40 8.13 -17.62
C LYS A 91 -10.10 9.04 -18.64
N ASP A 92 -10.92 9.98 -18.18
CA ASP A 92 -11.72 10.88 -19.02
C ASP A 92 -10.97 12.18 -19.38
N SER A 93 -9.65 12.24 -19.14
CA SER A 93 -8.80 13.37 -19.50
C SER A 93 -7.87 13.08 -20.69
N ASN A 94 -7.83 13.99 -21.67
CA ASN A 94 -6.92 13.97 -22.82
C ASN A 94 -6.04 15.21 -22.83
N GLY A 95 -4.80 15.05 -23.29
CA GLY A 95 -3.86 16.14 -23.52
C GLY A 95 -2.69 16.16 -22.55
N ARG A 96 -2.02 17.31 -22.51
CA ARG A 96 -0.75 17.48 -21.79
C ARG A 96 -1.00 17.85 -20.35
N HIS A 97 -0.50 17.03 -19.44
CA HIS A 97 -0.60 17.20 -17.99
C HIS A 97 0.77 17.54 -17.40
N LYS A 98 0.74 18.35 -16.34
CA LYS A 98 1.89 18.69 -15.50
C LYS A 98 1.51 18.46 -14.06
N GLN A 99 2.28 17.65 -13.34
CA GLN A 99 2.02 17.33 -11.94
C GLN A 99 3.30 17.36 -11.12
N PHE A 100 3.13 17.68 -9.84
CA PHE A 100 4.20 17.66 -8.86
C PHE A 100 4.06 16.42 -7.99
N MET A 101 5.16 15.68 -7.83
CA MET A 101 5.29 14.53 -6.96
C MET A 101 6.24 14.88 -5.83
N ASN A 102 5.86 14.51 -4.61
CA ASN A 102 6.71 14.61 -3.43
C ASN A 102 6.99 13.18 -2.94
N GLY A 103 8.26 12.83 -2.77
CA GLY A 103 8.67 11.59 -2.12
C GLY A 103 10.10 11.65 -1.63
N ASP A 104 10.65 10.51 -1.22
CA ASP A 104 11.87 10.40 -0.41
C ASP A 104 13.12 11.02 -1.08
N GLY A 105 13.18 11.04 -2.42
CA GLY A 105 14.27 11.63 -3.20
C GLY A 105 14.15 13.14 -3.49
N GLY A 106 13.01 13.77 -3.16
CA GLY A 106 12.78 15.20 -3.36
C GLY A 106 11.46 15.59 -4.02
N GLN A 107 11.40 16.83 -4.53
CA GLN A 107 10.24 17.32 -5.32
C GLN A 107 10.49 17.14 -6.81
N TYR A 108 9.58 16.46 -7.49
CA TYR A 108 9.65 16.18 -8.92
C TYR A 108 8.45 16.79 -9.65
N GLU A 109 8.69 17.34 -10.83
CA GLU A 109 7.69 17.80 -11.78
C GLU A 109 7.68 16.86 -12.97
N VAL A 110 6.56 16.19 -13.21
CA VAL A 110 6.36 15.27 -14.33
C VAL A 110 5.42 15.90 -15.33
N ILE A 111 5.85 15.95 -16.58
CA ILE A 111 5.05 16.39 -17.73
C ILE A 111 4.82 15.16 -18.61
N TYR A 112 3.54 14.87 -18.89
CA TYR A 112 3.13 13.72 -19.68
C TYR A 112 1.89 14.04 -20.52
N ASN A 113 1.70 13.34 -21.62
CA ASN A 113 0.54 13.45 -22.50
C ASN A 113 -0.29 12.16 -22.41
N VAL A 114 -1.60 12.31 -22.24
CA VAL A 114 -2.56 11.19 -22.24
C VAL A 114 -3.38 11.25 -23.51
N GLU A 115 -3.38 10.14 -24.25
CA GLU A 115 -4.17 9.93 -25.45
C GLU A 115 -5.10 8.74 -25.25
N ASN A 116 -6.36 9.06 -24.96
CA ASN A 116 -7.47 8.12 -24.98
C ASN A 116 -8.17 8.21 -26.35
N PRO A 117 -8.14 7.13 -27.15
CA PRO A 117 -8.73 7.12 -28.50
C PRO A 117 -10.25 7.27 -28.51
N ASN A 118 -10.93 7.12 -27.37
CA ASN A 118 -12.39 7.29 -27.25
C ASN A 118 -12.82 8.71 -26.88
N LEU A 119 -11.89 9.57 -26.43
CA LEU A 119 -12.15 10.98 -26.15
C LEU A 119 -11.83 11.80 -27.40
N LYS A 120 -12.86 12.15 -28.18
CA LYS A 120 -12.67 12.97 -29.39
C LYS A 120 -11.96 14.28 -29.04
N SER A 121 -10.77 14.48 -29.63
CA SER A 121 -10.14 15.80 -29.75
C SER A 121 -9.98 16.16 -31.24
N PRO A 122 -10.01 17.44 -31.63
CA PRO A 122 -10.27 17.87 -33.00
C PRO A 122 -9.15 17.48 -33.97
N GLU A 123 -9.55 17.16 -35.20
CA GLU A 123 -8.70 16.77 -36.32
C GLU A 123 -7.45 17.65 -36.55
N LYS A 124 -6.32 17.01 -36.89
CA LYS A 124 -5.55 17.41 -38.09
C LYS A 124 -4.56 16.34 -38.61
N ILE A 125 -4.98 15.71 -39.71
CA ILE A 125 -4.29 15.45 -41.01
C ILE A 125 -2.86 14.85 -41.04
N GLU A 126 -2.84 13.56 -41.41
CA GLU A 126 -1.96 12.80 -42.34
C GLU A 126 -0.45 13.11 -42.54
N SER A 127 0.38 12.04 -42.56
CA SER A 127 0.90 11.48 -43.83
C SER A 127 1.48 10.05 -43.71
N LYS A 128 1.40 9.34 -44.84
CA LYS A 128 1.57 7.90 -45.16
C LYS A 128 3.03 7.41 -45.00
N THR A 129 3.34 6.10 -44.84
CA THR A 129 3.35 5.08 -45.91
C THR A 129 3.53 3.64 -45.36
N GLN A 130 3.11 2.66 -46.17
CA GLN A 130 2.94 1.20 -45.96
C GLN A 130 4.24 0.33 -46.12
N PRO A 131 4.17 -1.00 -45.82
CA PRO A 131 5.33 -1.89 -45.53
C PRO A 131 5.79 -2.75 -46.72
N ALA A 132 6.91 -3.49 -46.57
CA ALA A 132 7.30 -4.59 -47.47
C ALA A 132 8.16 -5.67 -46.79
N ASN A 133 7.81 -6.93 -47.09
CA ASN A 133 8.47 -8.21 -46.75
C ASN A 133 9.83 -8.40 -47.46
N ALA A 134 10.70 -9.27 -46.92
CA ALA A 134 11.26 -10.47 -47.60
C ALA A 134 12.28 -11.24 -46.72
N GLU A 135 12.52 -12.49 -47.09
CA GLU A 135 12.94 -13.68 -46.32
C GLU A 135 14.46 -13.96 -46.22
N ASN A 136 14.78 -14.93 -45.32
CA ASN A 136 15.94 -15.88 -45.28
C ASN A 136 17.35 -15.32 -44.98
N SER A 137 18.30 -16.02 -44.33
CA SER A 137 18.58 -17.47 -44.18
C SER A 137 19.51 -17.81 -43.00
N ASP A 138 19.35 -19.02 -42.44
CA ASP A 138 20.33 -19.99 -41.87
C ASP A 138 21.55 -19.58 -41.01
N LEU A 139 21.61 -20.11 -39.76
CA LEU A 139 22.61 -21.10 -39.29
C LEU A 139 22.38 -21.47 -37.80
N LYS A 140 22.25 -22.78 -37.53
CA LYS A 140 22.12 -23.37 -36.18
C LYS A 140 23.44 -23.34 -35.39
N SER A 141 23.32 -23.18 -34.08
CA SER A 141 24.20 -23.80 -33.07
C SER A 141 23.30 -24.47 -32.01
N PRO A 142 23.65 -25.64 -31.43
CA PRO A 142 22.82 -26.27 -30.43
C PRO A 142 23.00 -25.55 -29.08
N GLU A 143 22.01 -24.75 -28.68
CA GLU A 143 21.96 -24.22 -27.31
C GLU A 143 21.78 -25.39 -26.34
N LYS A 144 22.64 -25.42 -25.32
CA LYS A 144 22.45 -26.22 -24.12
C LYS A 144 21.04 -25.94 -23.59
N ILE A 145 20.26 -27.00 -23.39
CA ILE A 145 19.03 -26.93 -22.59
C ILE A 145 19.50 -26.73 -21.14
N GLU A 146 19.68 -25.47 -20.74
CA GLU A 146 19.69 -25.11 -19.32
C GLU A 146 18.30 -25.43 -18.78
N SER A 147 18.23 -26.23 -17.72
CA SER A 147 16.97 -26.55 -17.05
C SER A 147 16.31 -25.24 -16.62
N ASN A 148 15.16 -24.93 -17.20
CA ASN A 148 14.35 -23.74 -16.95
C ASN A 148 13.65 -23.81 -15.58
N THR A 149 14.40 -24.12 -14.53
CA THR A 149 13.92 -24.14 -13.15
C THR A 149 13.99 -22.70 -12.62
N PRO A 150 12.87 -22.09 -12.21
CA PRO A 150 12.88 -20.73 -11.68
C PRO A 150 13.74 -20.66 -10.41
N SER A 151 14.45 -19.55 -10.25
CA SER A 151 15.24 -19.25 -9.05
C SER A 151 14.36 -18.99 -7.83
N ALA A 152 14.94 -19.04 -6.62
CA ALA A 152 14.25 -18.70 -5.38
C ALA A 152 13.68 -17.27 -5.41
N GLU A 153 14.43 -16.34 -6.01
CA GLU A 153 14.03 -14.94 -6.17
C GLU A 153 12.83 -14.79 -7.13
N GLU A 154 12.85 -15.46 -8.29
CA GLU A 154 11.71 -15.44 -9.23
C GLU A 154 10.44 -16.04 -8.61
N LEU A 155 10.57 -17.15 -7.89
CA LEU A 155 9.46 -17.77 -7.16
C LEU A 155 8.91 -16.84 -6.08
N TYR A 156 9.78 -16.15 -5.34
CA TYR A 156 9.40 -15.15 -4.34
C TYR A 156 8.60 -13.99 -4.96
N TYR A 157 9.01 -13.45 -6.10
CA TYR A 157 8.26 -12.38 -6.77
C TYR A 157 6.90 -12.86 -7.28
N GLN A 158 6.82 -14.05 -7.88
CA GLN A 158 5.54 -14.64 -8.28
C GLN A 158 4.62 -14.90 -7.08
N ALA A 159 5.19 -15.35 -5.96
CA ALA A 159 4.46 -15.51 -4.71
C ALA A 159 3.90 -14.17 -4.20
N ASN A 160 4.68 -13.09 -4.29
CA ASN A 160 4.22 -11.75 -3.93
C ASN A 160 3.06 -11.29 -4.81
N GLU A 161 3.11 -11.50 -6.12
CA GLU A 161 2.00 -11.18 -7.02
C GLU A 161 0.71 -11.92 -6.63
N LEU A 162 0.82 -13.21 -6.27
CA LEU A 162 -0.30 -14.00 -5.79
C LEU A 162 -0.82 -13.50 -4.44
N LYS A 163 0.08 -13.18 -3.51
CA LYS A 163 -0.26 -12.63 -2.20
C LYS A 163 -0.98 -11.28 -2.33
N ASP A 164 -0.51 -10.39 -3.21
CA ASP A 164 -1.15 -9.10 -3.51
C ASP A 164 -2.52 -9.30 -4.20
N ALA A 165 -2.70 -10.39 -4.94
CA ALA A 165 -3.98 -10.85 -5.48
C ALA A 165 -4.83 -11.67 -4.49
N GLN A 166 -4.47 -11.70 -3.20
CA GLN A 166 -5.13 -12.44 -2.11
C GLN A 166 -5.22 -13.97 -2.30
N LYS A 167 -4.38 -14.52 -3.18
CA LYS A 167 -4.25 -15.95 -3.44
C LYS A 167 -3.24 -16.58 -2.49
N TYR A 168 -3.50 -16.44 -1.18
CA TYR A 168 -2.53 -16.75 -0.13
C TYR A 168 -2.06 -18.21 -0.14
N ALA A 169 -2.95 -19.17 -0.39
CA ALA A 169 -2.58 -20.59 -0.45
C ALA A 169 -1.60 -20.87 -1.60
N GLU A 170 -1.82 -20.24 -2.76
CA GLU A 170 -0.97 -20.37 -3.95
C GLU A 170 0.37 -19.63 -3.74
N ALA A 171 0.34 -18.46 -3.10
CA ALA A 171 1.54 -17.73 -2.70
C ALA A 171 2.42 -18.54 -1.74
N ILE A 172 1.83 -19.18 -0.72
CA ILE A 172 2.54 -20.04 0.23
C ILE A 172 3.24 -21.18 -0.49
N ALA A 173 2.58 -21.84 -1.45
CA ALA A 173 3.19 -22.91 -2.22
C ALA A 173 4.42 -22.45 -3.02
N LEU A 174 4.43 -21.21 -3.53
CA LEU A 174 5.59 -20.64 -4.21
C LEU A 174 6.67 -20.18 -3.23
N TYR A 175 6.31 -19.62 -2.07
CA TYR A 175 7.28 -19.35 -1.00
C TYR A 175 7.95 -20.64 -0.51
N ASP A 176 7.21 -21.74 -0.38
CA ASP A 176 7.76 -23.04 0.00
C ASP A 176 8.79 -23.52 -1.01
N GLN A 177 8.50 -23.43 -2.31
CA GLN A 177 9.47 -23.75 -3.36
C GLN A 177 10.69 -22.82 -3.32
N ALA A 178 10.50 -21.52 -3.08
CA ALA A 178 11.61 -20.58 -2.92
C ALA A 178 12.50 -20.96 -1.71
N LEU A 179 11.90 -21.42 -0.61
CA LEU A 179 12.58 -21.84 0.61
C LEU A 179 13.22 -23.23 0.52
N GLU A 180 12.74 -24.10 -0.38
CA GLU A 180 13.43 -25.36 -0.73
C GLU A 180 14.75 -25.08 -1.46
N LEU A 181 14.77 -24.06 -2.32
CA LEU A 181 15.98 -23.62 -3.02
C LEU A 181 16.91 -22.81 -2.12
N GLU A 182 16.36 -21.89 -1.32
CA GLU A 182 17.09 -21.03 -0.39
C GLU A 182 16.44 -21.01 1.00
N PRO A 183 16.80 -21.96 1.90
CA PRO A 183 16.17 -22.10 3.21
C PRO A 183 16.31 -20.91 4.16
N GLU A 184 17.25 -20.00 3.87
CA GLU A 184 17.57 -18.81 4.66
C GLU A 184 17.01 -17.51 4.05
N TYR A 185 16.12 -17.60 3.05
CA TYR A 185 15.55 -16.43 2.39
C TYR A 185 14.55 -15.69 3.29
N VAL A 186 15.07 -14.78 4.12
CA VAL A 186 14.32 -14.06 5.17
C VAL A 186 13.08 -13.33 4.63
N LYS A 187 13.15 -12.72 3.44
CA LYS A 187 12.00 -12.03 2.83
C LYS A 187 10.86 -13.00 2.51
N ALA A 188 11.18 -14.20 2.00
CA ALA A 188 10.19 -15.24 1.73
C ALA A 188 9.59 -15.81 3.02
N LEU A 189 10.40 -16.03 4.07
CA LEU A 189 9.89 -16.43 5.38
C LEU A 189 8.92 -15.39 5.95
N ASN A 190 9.26 -14.11 5.91
CA ASN A 190 8.38 -13.03 6.36
C ASN A 190 7.04 -13.03 5.62
N ASN A 191 7.06 -13.03 4.29
CA ASN A 191 5.84 -12.93 3.49
C ASN A 191 5.00 -14.22 3.53
N LYS A 192 5.63 -15.38 3.71
CA LYS A 192 4.93 -16.63 4.03
C LYS A 192 4.21 -16.52 5.39
N GLY A 193 4.87 -15.98 6.41
CA GLY A 193 4.26 -15.71 7.71
C GLY A 193 3.02 -14.82 7.61
N TYR A 194 3.10 -13.73 6.83
CA TYR A 194 1.95 -12.87 6.54
C TYR A 194 0.81 -13.63 5.83
N ALA A 195 1.12 -14.39 4.77
CA ALA A 195 0.11 -15.15 4.06
C ALA A 195 -0.55 -16.26 4.91
N LEU A 196 0.19 -16.86 5.84
CA LEU A 196 -0.33 -17.84 6.80
C LEU A 196 -1.29 -17.18 7.80
N ASN A 197 -0.97 -15.97 8.27
CA ASN A 197 -1.86 -15.19 9.12
C ASN A 197 -3.21 -14.92 8.46
N ASP A 198 -3.21 -14.50 7.19
CA ASP A 198 -4.44 -14.20 6.45
C ASP A 198 -5.30 -15.44 6.19
N LEU A 199 -4.71 -16.64 6.23
CA LEU A 199 -5.42 -17.91 6.20
C LEU A 199 -5.84 -18.43 7.58
N GLY A 200 -5.58 -17.69 8.66
CA GLY A 200 -5.87 -18.10 10.03
C GLY A 200 -4.92 -19.20 10.57
N ARG A 201 -3.81 -19.46 9.89
CA ARG A 201 -2.80 -20.48 10.26
C ARG A 201 -1.74 -19.85 11.17
N TYR A 202 -2.17 -19.33 12.31
CA TYR A 202 -1.37 -18.46 13.18
C TYR A 202 -0.13 -19.14 13.78
N ASP A 203 -0.24 -20.39 14.26
CA ASP A 203 0.90 -21.10 14.85
C ASP A 203 2.02 -21.34 13.83
N GLU A 204 1.64 -21.73 12.60
CA GLU A 204 2.60 -21.90 11.50
C GLU A 204 3.23 -20.56 11.08
N ALA A 205 2.44 -19.47 11.11
CA ALA A 205 2.97 -18.14 10.84
C ALA A 205 4.03 -17.75 11.88
N LEU A 206 3.77 -17.99 13.17
CA LEU A 206 4.75 -17.74 14.24
C LEU A 206 6.02 -18.57 14.06
N GLU A 207 5.92 -19.85 13.75
CA GLU A 207 7.09 -20.71 13.53
C GLU A 207 8.00 -20.16 12.42
N VAL A 208 7.41 -19.79 11.28
CA VAL A 208 8.15 -19.26 10.13
C VAL A 208 8.76 -17.88 10.45
N LEU A 209 8.04 -17.03 11.18
CA LEU A 209 8.53 -15.71 11.60
C LEU A 209 9.65 -15.81 12.63
N GLU A 210 9.58 -16.76 13.57
CA GLU A 210 10.68 -17.02 14.50
C GLU A 210 11.93 -17.49 13.76
N LYS A 211 11.79 -18.35 12.75
CA LYS A 211 12.91 -18.73 11.89
C LYS A 211 13.51 -17.52 11.17
N ALA A 212 12.67 -16.62 10.64
CA ALA A 212 13.13 -15.38 10.00
C ALA A 212 13.94 -14.50 10.97
N LEU A 213 13.46 -14.36 12.20
CA LEU A 213 14.08 -13.54 13.25
C LEU A 213 15.34 -14.20 13.86
N GLN A 214 15.43 -15.53 13.88
CA GLN A 214 16.67 -16.23 14.23
C GLN A 214 17.77 -15.98 13.21
N LEU A 215 17.43 -15.97 11.92
CA LEU A 215 18.38 -15.69 10.83
C LEU A 215 18.76 -14.21 10.79
N LYS A 216 17.79 -13.31 10.99
CA LYS A 216 17.99 -11.87 10.95
C LYS A 216 17.21 -11.16 12.07
N PRO A 217 17.82 -11.00 13.27
CA PRO A 217 17.16 -10.41 14.43
C PRO A 217 16.76 -8.93 14.29
N ASP A 218 17.35 -8.21 13.33
CA ASP A 218 17.06 -6.79 13.06
C ASP A 218 16.03 -6.59 11.92
N HIS A 219 15.41 -7.67 11.43
CA HIS A 219 14.40 -7.60 10.36
C HIS A 219 13.07 -7.03 10.89
N TYR A 220 12.96 -5.70 10.91
CA TYR A 220 11.82 -4.99 11.51
C TYR A 220 10.46 -5.41 10.90
N THR A 221 10.38 -5.74 9.62
CA THR A 221 9.13 -6.20 8.98
C THR A 221 8.68 -7.58 9.50
N ALA A 222 9.61 -8.44 9.94
CA ALA A 222 9.25 -9.71 10.58
C ALA A 222 8.75 -9.50 12.01
N TRP A 223 9.32 -8.54 12.73
CA TRP A 223 8.83 -8.15 14.06
C TRP A 223 7.41 -7.58 14.01
N ILE A 224 7.10 -6.68 13.06
CA ILE A 224 5.74 -6.15 12.94
C ILE A 224 4.75 -7.21 12.45
N THR A 225 5.14 -8.08 11.51
CA THR A 225 4.27 -9.18 11.07
C THR A 225 3.97 -10.13 12.24
N LYS A 226 4.99 -10.47 13.05
CA LYS A 226 4.81 -11.25 14.28
C LYS A 226 3.85 -10.58 15.27
N SER A 227 3.94 -9.25 15.42
CA SER A 227 2.99 -8.48 16.23
C SER A 227 1.55 -8.67 15.75
N VAL A 228 1.31 -8.58 14.44
CA VAL A 228 -0.03 -8.77 13.85
C VAL A 228 -0.55 -10.19 14.08
N VAL A 229 0.29 -11.21 13.94
CA VAL A 229 -0.10 -12.61 14.20
C VAL A 229 -0.45 -12.83 15.67
N LEU A 230 0.37 -12.29 16.58
CA LEU A 230 0.11 -12.36 18.03
C LEU A 230 -1.17 -11.61 18.41
N SER A 231 -1.44 -10.47 17.79
CA SER A 231 -2.70 -9.73 17.95
C SER A 231 -3.90 -10.56 17.50
N SER A 232 -3.79 -11.28 16.40
CA SER A 232 -4.86 -12.17 15.89
C SER A 232 -5.12 -13.38 16.80
N LEU A 233 -4.14 -13.72 17.65
CA LEU A 233 -4.24 -14.71 18.72
C LEU A 233 -4.66 -14.10 20.07
N GLU A 234 -5.01 -12.81 20.11
CA GLU A 234 -5.34 -12.05 21.34
C GLU A 234 -4.19 -12.03 22.38
N ARG A 235 -2.95 -12.29 21.94
CA ARG A 235 -1.73 -12.25 22.78
C ARG A 235 -1.14 -10.83 22.79
N TYR A 236 -1.93 -9.87 23.24
CA TYR A 236 -1.67 -8.44 23.04
C TYR A 236 -0.37 -7.92 23.68
N GLU A 237 0.04 -8.43 24.85
CA GLU A 237 1.29 -7.98 25.49
C GLU A 237 2.54 -8.42 24.70
N GLU A 238 2.52 -9.64 24.14
CA GLU A 238 3.61 -10.15 23.30
C GLU A 238 3.62 -9.46 21.92
N ALA A 239 2.43 -9.15 21.39
CA ALA A 239 2.28 -8.34 20.20
C ALA A 239 2.91 -6.95 20.42
N LEU A 240 2.56 -6.28 21.51
CA LEU A 240 3.08 -4.95 21.86
C LEU A 240 4.61 -4.96 21.95
N SER A 241 5.20 -5.97 22.61
CA SER A 241 6.66 -6.13 22.67
C SER A 241 7.29 -6.29 21.28
N SER A 242 6.66 -7.05 20.39
CA SER A 242 7.13 -7.25 19.01
C SER A 242 6.99 -5.97 18.18
N CYS A 243 5.90 -5.22 18.36
CA CYS A 243 5.69 -3.92 17.72
C CYS A 243 6.73 -2.89 18.16
N ASP A 244 7.00 -2.78 19.46
CA ASP A 244 8.03 -1.89 20.01
C ASP A 244 9.41 -2.24 19.48
N LYS A 245 9.69 -3.54 19.32
CA LYS A 245 10.94 -3.99 18.71
C LYS A 245 11.05 -3.52 17.26
N ALA A 246 9.99 -3.67 16.46
CA ALA A 246 9.95 -3.19 15.08
C ALA A 246 10.18 -1.67 15.00
N ILE A 247 9.47 -0.89 15.83
CA ILE A 247 9.60 0.57 15.92
C ILE A 247 11.03 0.98 16.28
N SER A 248 11.68 0.27 17.22
CA SER A 248 13.06 0.58 17.64
C SER A 248 14.13 0.28 16.57
N LEU A 249 13.82 -0.60 15.62
CA LEU A 249 14.76 -1.08 14.60
C LEU A 249 14.65 -0.32 13.28
N THR A 250 13.50 0.29 13.00
CA THR A 250 13.29 1.02 11.74
C THR A 250 13.76 2.48 11.86
N SER A 251 14.50 2.95 10.86
CA SER A 251 14.74 4.37 10.60
C SER A 251 13.84 4.92 9.48
N GLU A 252 13.03 4.05 8.86
CA GLU A 252 12.14 4.40 7.76
C GLU A 252 10.86 5.04 8.30
N LEU A 253 10.66 6.32 7.98
CA LEU A 253 9.51 7.09 8.43
C LEU A 253 8.22 6.71 7.69
N SER A 254 8.32 6.15 6.47
CA SER A 254 7.20 5.92 5.56
C SER A 254 6.12 5.00 6.14
N ASN A 255 6.54 3.94 6.85
CA ASN A 255 5.63 2.97 7.47
C ASN A 255 5.52 3.13 9.00
N LEU A 256 6.29 4.05 9.58
CA LEU A 256 6.35 4.21 11.03
C LEU A 256 5.00 4.63 11.61
N SER A 257 4.23 5.46 10.89
CA SER A 257 2.86 5.84 11.27
C SER A 257 1.96 4.61 11.49
N ASN A 258 1.95 3.67 10.53
CA ASN A 258 1.16 2.43 10.63
C ASN A 258 1.57 1.56 11.83
N TYR A 259 2.84 1.58 12.24
CA TYR A 259 3.31 0.82 13.41
C TYR A 259 2.82 1.45 14.70
N TRP A 260 2.77 2.79 14.78
CA TRP A 260 2.17 3.51 15.90
C TRP A 260 0.65 3.33 15.95
N ASP A 261 -0.03 3.25 14.80
CA ASP A 261 -1.46 2.90 14.71
C ASP A 261 -1.73 1.49 15.28
N HIS A 262 -0.93 0.52 14.85
CA HIS A 262 -1.02 -0.84 15.37
C HIS A 262 -0.74 -0.88 16.89
N LYS A 263 0.30 -0.18 17.35
CA LYS A 263 0.61 -0.05 18.78
C LYS A 263 -0.54 0.56 19.58
N SER A 264 -1.18 1.62 19.07
CA SER A 264 -2.35 2.22 19.70
C SER A 264 -3.48 1.21 19.85
N SER A 265 -3.76 0.45 18.79
CA SER A 265 -4.80 -0.59 18.83
C SER A 265 -4.50 -1.67 19.88
N LEU A 266 -3.24 -2.12 19.96
CA LEU A 266 -2.81 -3.09 20.99
C LEU A 266 -2.95 -2.56 22.42
N LEU A 267 -2.59 -1.29 22.64
CA LEU A 267 -2.69 -0.64 23.95
C LEU A 267 -4.15 -0.44 24.37
N TYR A 268 -5.03 -0.16 23.42
CA TYR A 268 -6.47 -0.09 23.64
C TYR A 268 -7.02 -1.45 24.10
N GLU A 269 -6.70 -2.54 23.39
CA GLU A 269 -7.12 -3.91 23.79
C GLU A 269 -6.58 -4.32 25.17
N LEU A 270 -5.44 -3.77 25.59
CA LEU A 270 -4.87 -3.97 26.92
C LEU A 270 -5.49 -3.08 28.02
N GLY A 271 -6.41 -2.17 27.67
CA GLY A 271 -6.98 -1.17 28.58
C GLY A 271 -5.98 -0.11 29.05
N ARG A 272 -4.89 0.10 28.29
CA ARG A 272 -3.85 1.12 28.54
C ARG A 272 -4.20 2.41 27.81
N ASP A 273 -5.37 2.96 28.12
CA ASP A 273 -6.05 4.03 27.36
C ASP A 273 -5.17 5.25 27.11
N GLN A 274 -4.49 5.74 28.15
CA GLN A 274 -3.62 6.92 28.04
C GLN A 274 -2.44 6.67 27.08
N GLU A 275 -1.82 5.50 27.15
CA GLU A 275 -0.71 5.14 26.26
C GLU A 275 -1.19 4.90 24.84
N SER A 276 -2.41 4.36 24.67
CA SER A 276 -3.05 4.24 23.36
C SER A 276 -3.20 5.61 22.69
N ILE A 277 -3.77 6.60 23.41
CA ILE A 277 -3.93 7.97 22.90
C ILE A 277 -2.58 8.57 22.49
N GLU A 278 -1.54 8.38 23.31
CA GLU A 278 -0.19 8.86 23.01
C GLU A 278 0.38 8.21 21.73
N ALA A 279 0.18 6.91 21.55
CA ALA A 279 0.61 6.19 20.36
C ALA A 279 -0.14 6.65 19.10
N SER A 280 -1.47 6.84 19.14
CA SER A 280 -2.20 7.34 17.97
C SER A 280 -1.88 8.80 17.65
N ASN A 281 -1.57 9.63 18.65
CA ASN A 281 -1.05 10.98 18.42
C ASN A 281 0.30 10.95 17.70
N LYS A 282 1.19 10.02 18.07
CA LYS A 282 2.47 9.82 17.37
C LYS A 282 2.26 9.40 15.92
N ALA A 283 1.30 8.52 15.65
CA ALA A 283 0.98 8.13 14.29
C ALA A 283 0.43 9.31 13.46
N PHE A 284 -0.46 10.12 14.04
CA PHE A 284 -1.02 11.30 13.41
C PHE A 284 0.04 12.36 13.08
N GLU A 285 0.99 12.59 13.99
CA GLU A 285 2.14 13.49 13.77
C GLU A 285 2.96 13.07 12.55
N LEU A 286 3.11 11.75 12.33
CA LEU A 286 3.87 11.18 11.22
C LEU A 286 3.10 11.19 9.90
N ASN A 287 1.79 10.90 9.93
CA ASN A 287 0.97 10.84 8.73
C ASN A 287 -0.50 11.24 9.00
N GLN A 288 -0.82 12.49 8.70
CA GLN A 288 -2.16 13.04 8.82
C GLN A 288 -3.14 12.56 7.74
N SER A 289 -2.63 11.85 6.72
CA SER A 289 -3.42 11.29 5.62
C SER A 289 -3.44 9.76 5.68
N SER A 290 -3.18 9.17 6.86
CA SER A 290 -3.27 7.73 7.08
C SER A 290 -4.68 7.25 6.70
N PRO A 291 -4.81 6.15 5.91
CA PRO A 291 -6.11 5.55 5.66
C PRO A 291 -6.76 5.02 6.94
N PHE A 292 -5.98 4.81 8.01
CA PHE A 292 -6.47 4.36 9.31
C PHE A 292 -6.92 5.51 10.23
N LEU A 293 -6.85 6.77 9.78
CA LEU A 293 -7.15 7.93 10.60
C LEU A 293 -8.53 7.87 11.27
N ALA A 294 -9.57 7.45 10.53
CA ALA A 294 -10.92 7.34 11.08
C ALA A 294 -10.99 6.29 12.21
N ASN A 295 -10.34 5.14 12.02
CA ASN A 295 -10.25 4.09 13.04
C ASN A 295 -9.48 4.55 14.29
N ASN A 296 -8.36 5.24 14.10
CA ASN A 296 -7.58 5.78 15.21
C ASN A 296 -8.35 6.81 16.01
N LEU A 297 -9.04 7.74 15.35
CA LEU A 297 -9.88 8.74 16.01
C LEU A 297 -11.04 8.09 16.76
N TYR A 298 -11.62 7.01 16.21
CA TYR A 298 -12.64 6.23 16.91
C TYR A 298 -12.07 5.56 18.17
N GLY A 299 -10.93 4.88 18.07
CA GLY A 299 -10.24 4.28 19.21
C GLY A 299 -9.86 5.30 20.29
N GLN A 300 -9.36 6.48 19.89
CA GLN A 300 -9.11 7.60 20.81
C GLN A 300 -10.39 8.09 21.47
N ALA A 301 -11.50 8.16 20.74
CA ALA A 301 -12.79 8.53 21.32
C ALA A 301 -13.22 7.55 22.41
N CYS A 302 -13.04 6.25 22.19
CA CYS A 302 -13.30 5.19 23.18
C CYS A 302 -12.41 5.37 24.41
N CYS A 303 -11.09 5.52 24.21
CA CYS A 303 -10.14 5.77 25.30
C CYS A 303 -10.52 7.01 26.14
N TYR A 304 -10.85 8.13 25.51
CA TYR A 304 -11.29 9.34 26.20
C TYR A 304 -12.61 9.14 26.96
N ALA A 305 -13.55 8.35 26.41
CA ALA A 305 -14.81 8.04 27.08
C ALA A 305 -14.59 7.18 28.33
N LEU A 306 -13.70 6.20 28.26
CA LEU A 306 -13.28 5.37 29.40
C LEU A 306 -12.63 6.22 30.50
N LEU A 307 -11.77 7.17 30.11
CA LEU A 307 -11.11 8.14 31.01
C LEU A 307 -12.04 9.26 31.55
N LYS A 308 -13.32 9.29 31.14
CA LYS A 308 -14.30 10.35 31.50
C LYS A 308 -13.90 11.74 31.03
N GLU A 309 -13.18 11.81 29.92
CA GLU A 309 -12.83 13.03 29.20
C GLU A 309 -13.83 13.32 28.07
N ASP A 310 -15.11 13.47 28.43
CA ASP A 310 -16.25 13.46 27.51
C ASP A 310 -16.12 14.45 26.34
N SER A 311 -15.51 15.61 26.57
CA SER A 311 -15.35 16.62 25.52
C SER A 311 -14.38 16.17 24.43
N PHE A 312 -13.29 15.49 24.80
CA PHE A 312 -12.33 14.93 23.84
C PHE A 312 -12.91 13.68 23.17
N ALA A 313 -13.63 12.84 23.91
CA ALA A 313 -14.33 11.68 23.36
C ALA A 313 -15.28 12.08 22.21
N LEU A 314 -16.16 13.05 22.49
CA LEU A 314 -17.15 13.51 21.50
C LEU A 314 -16.51 14.26 20.32
N ALA A 315 -15.42 14.99 20.55
CA ALA A 315 -14.71 15.68 19.48
C ALA A 315 -14.08 14.69 18.50
N ASN A 316 -13.40 13.66 19.00
CA ASN A 316 -12.79 12.61 18.18
C ASN A 316 -13.85 11.76 17.48
N LEU A 317 -14.91 11.36 18.20
CA LEU A 317 -16.02 10.58 17.63
C LEU A 317 -16.69 11.31 16.46
N ARG A 318 -16.91 12.62 16.60
CA ARG A 318 -17.49 13.41 15.51
C ARG A 318 -16.64 13.36 14.26
N ILE A 319 -15.33 13.57 14.38
CA ILE A 319 -14.42 13.56 13.23
C ILE A 319 -14.33 12.14 12.63
N ALA A 320 -14.27 11.11 13.48
CA ALA A 320 -14.30 9.71 13.01
C ALA A 320 -15.56 9.42 12.17
N VAL A 321 -16.74 9.85 12.64
CA VAL A 321 -18.01 9.71 11.91
C VAL A 321 -18.08 10.53 10.62
N GLU A 322 -17.45 11.70 10.60
CA GLU A 322 -17.33 12.54 9.39
C GLU A 322 -16.47 11.86 8.30
N LEU A 323 -15.40 11.16 8.71
CA LEU A 323 -14.52 10.41 7.80
C LEU A 323 -15.13 9.08 7.37
N ASP A 324 -15.73 8.35 8.30
CA ASP A 324 -16.47 7.11 8.04
C ASP A 324 -17.76 7.06 8.86
N LYS A 325 -18.88 7.10 8.15
CA LYS A 325 -20.22 7.12 8.74
C LYS A 325 -20.58 5.81 9.45
N SER A 326 -19.86 4.71 9.21
CA SER A 326 -20.09 3.42 9.86
C SER A 326 -19.98 3.49 11.39
N TYR A 327 -19.03 4.30 11.90
CA TYR A 327 -18.80 4.51 13.33
C TYR A 327 -19.99 5.09 14.08
N LYS A 328 -20.93 5.71 13.37
CA LYS A 328 -22.15 6.25 13.94
C LYS A 328 -23.00 5.16 14.60
N ASP A 329 -23.11 4.01 13.95
CA ASP A 329 -23.93 2.91 14.42
C ASP A 329 -23.16 2.07 15.44
N TRP A 330 -21.85 1.89 15.25
CA TRP A 330 -20.98 1.21 16.22
C TRP A 330 -21.00 1.92 17.57
N ALA A 331 -20.86 3.24 17.59
CA ALA A 331 -20.85 4.03 18.83
C ALA A 331 -22.11 3.84 19.69
N LYS A 332 -23.27 3.55 19.08
CA LYS A 332 -24.54 3.35 19.82
C LYS A 332 -24.58 2.04 20.58
N GLU A 333 -23.84 1.04 20.11
CA GLU A 333 -23.79 -0.31 20.67
C GLU A 333 -22.54 -0.52 21.52
N ASP A 334 -21.54 0.33 21.34
CA ASP A 334 -20.27 0.30 22.03
C ASP A 334 -20.40 0.76 23.49
N SER A 335 -20.06 -0.14 24.41
CA SER A 335 -20.21 0.06 25.85
C SER A 335 -19.32 1.16 26.41
N ASP A 336 -18.24 1.53 25.72
CA ASP A 336 -17.30 2.55 26.17
C ASP A 336 -17.96 3.93 26.24
N PHE A 337 -18.98 4.15 25.40
CA PHE A 337 -19.79 5.36 25.38
C PHE A 337 -21.08 5.27 26.22
N SER A 338 -21.29 4.18 26.97
CA SER A 338 -22.56 3.94 27.66
C SER A 338 -23.02 5.07 28.59
N HIS A 339 -22.09 5.78 29.25
CA HIS A 339 -22.42 6.94 30.09
C HIS A 339 -22.78 8.20 29.28
N LEU A 340 -22.46 8.22 27.98
CA LEU A 340 -22.74 9.32 27.05
C LEU A 340 -24.04 9.15 26.27
N TYR A 341 -24.74 8.01 26.37
CA TYR A 341 -25.96 7.77 25.58
C TYR A 341 -27.08 8.80 25.82
N SER A 342 -27.13 9.40 27.02
CA SER A 342 -28.06 10.49 27.34
C SER A 342 -27.52 11.89 27.00
N ASP A 343 -26.24 12.03 26.63
CA ASP A 343 -25.64 13.32 26.27
C ASP A 343 -26.21 13.80 24.91
N GLU A 344 -26.74 15.02 24.89
CA GLU A 344 -27.37 15.58 23.68
C GLU A 344 -26.37 15.71 22.51
N ARG A 345 -25.09 15.95 22.79
CA ARG A 345 -24.03 16.04 21.77
C ARG A 345 -23.74 14.67 21.19
N PHE A 346 -23.70 13.62 22.03
CA PHE A 346 -23.53 12.24 21.58
C PHE A 346 -24.71 11.81 20.69
N GLN A 347 -25.93 12.10 21.13
CA GLN A 347 -27.14 11.85 20.33
C GLN A 347 -27.12 12.63 19.01
N ALA A 348 -26.60 13.86 18.99
CA ALA A 348 -26.48 14.63 17.75
C ALA A 348 -25.51 13.97 16.75
N ILE A 349 -24.36 13.45 17.21
CA ILE A 349 -23.40 12.74 16.35
C ILE A 349 -24.02 11.43 15.82
N THR A 350 -24.78 10.71 16.66
CA THR A 350 -25.31 9.38 16.36
C THR A 350 -26.72 9.37 15.73
N LYS A 351 -27.40 10.52 15.61
CA LYS A 351 -28.72 10.64 14.96
C LYS A 351 -28.67 10.43 13.46
N THR A 352 -29.44 9.50 12.91
CA THR A 352 -29.61 9.32 11.46
C THR A 352 -30.28 10.55 10.87
N GLU A 353 -29.68 11.16 9.83
CA GLU A 353 -30.38 12.20 9.07
C GLU A 353 -31.62 11.54 8.46
N GLN A 354 -32.80 11.89 8.97
CA GLN A 354 -34.03 11.62 8.23
C GLN A 354 -33.91 12.43 6.95
N THR A 355 -33.83 11.73 5.83
CA THR A 355 -34.00 12.32 4.51
C THR A 355 -35.37 13.00 4.52
N THR A 356 -35.39 14.32 4.62
CA THR A 356 -36.56 15.14 4.32
C THR A 356 -36.81 15.01 2.82
N GLN A 357 -37.41 13.89 2.40
CA GLN A 357 -38.11 13.82 1.14
C GLN A 357 -39.43 14.59 1.31
N GLU A 358 -39.41 15.80 0.75
CA GLU A 358 -40.50 16.43 0.01
C GLU A 358 -41.89 16.51 0.69
N THR A 359 -42.29 17.73 1.01
CA THR A 359 -43.69 18.17 0.95
C THR A 359 -43.84 19.33 0.00
#